data_AF-S4PFX3-F1
#
_entry.id   AF-S4PFX3-F1
#
_cell.length_a   1.000
_cell.length_b   1.000
_cell.length_c   1.000
_cell.angle_alpha   90.00
_cell.angle_beta   90.00
_cell.angle_gamma   90.00
#
_symmetry.space_group_name_H-M   'P 1'
#
loop_
_entity.id
_entity.type
_entity.pdbx_description
1 polymer ?
#
loop_
_entity_poly.entity_id
_entity_poly.type
_entity_poly.pdbx_seq_one_letter_code
_entity_poly.pdbx_strand_id
1 'polypeptide(L)'
;MLKFGGHGRTKKACVRRLCPNMAVEQAEDSELDEEEDYQQTADKRQFDKIDDALPVKVTGANCKKINWIGEPVKVDATKVYYERVEIDGAELKLGDFVMVETSQSNIPALVSRVTYMWKDINNNKSG
;
A
#
# COMPACT_ATOMS: atom_id res chain seq x y z
N MET A 1 -6.81 -46.12 -1.52
CA MET A 1 -7.51 -46.02 -0.21
C MET A 1 -6.88 -47.03 0.74
N LEU A 2 -6.85 -46.77 2.06
CA LEU A 2 -6.25 -47.69 3.04
C LEU A 2 -6.87 -49.10 2.96
N LYS A 3 -8.20 -49.18 2.75
CA LYS A 3 -8.95 -50.44 2.62
C LYS A 3 -8.59 -51.30 1.40
N PHE A 4 -7.83 -50.77 0.44
CA PHE A 4 -7.36 -51.48 -0.76
C PHE A 4 -5.83 -51.51 -0.83
N GLY A 5 -5.13 -51.43 0.31
CA GLY A 5 -3.66 -51.46 0.37
C GLY A 5 -2.97 -50.21 -0.18
N GLY A 6 -3.71 -49.15 -0.47
CA GLY A 6 -3.13 -47.87 -0.94
C GLY A 6 -2.84 -46.92 0.23
N HIS A 7 -1.80 -46.10 0.08
CA HIS A 7 -1.28 -45.14 1.07
C HIS A 7 -2.27 -44.11 1.65
N GLY A 8 -3.50 -44.01 1.16
CA GLY A 8 -4.52 -43.12 1.73
C GLY A 8 -4.33 -41.63 1.55
N ARG A 9 -3.22 -41.19 0.95
CA ARG A 9 -2.92 -39.76 0.73
C ARG A 9 -4.01 -39.03 -0.05
N THR A 10 -4.60 -39.69 -1.04
CA THR A 10 -5.69 -39.13 -1.84
C THR A 10 -7.04 -39.57 -1.27
N LYS A 11 -7.78 -38.62 -0.67
CA LYS A 11 -9.16 -38.80 -0.19
C LYS A 11 -10.20 -38.59 -1.31
N LYS A 12 -10.03 -39.28 -2.44
CA LYS A 12 -11.02 -39.26 -3.54
C LYS A 12 -12.01 -40.42 -3.39
N ALA A 13 -13.25 -40.19 -3.77
CA ALA A 13 -14.27 -41.22 -3.84
C ALA A 13 -13.94 -42.26 -4.93
N CYS A 14 -14.55 -43.46 -4.82
CA CYS A 14 -14.45 -44.46 -5.88
C CYS A 14 -15.14 -43.94 -7.15
N VAL A 15 -14.51 -44.09 -8.31
CA VAL A 15 -15.02 -43.61 -9.61
C VAL A 15 -16.41 -44.16 -9.93
N ARG A 16 -16.72 -45.40 -9.52
CA ARG A 16 -18.05 -46.01 -9.71
C ARG A 16 -19.11 -45.56 -8.70
N ARG A 17 -18.75 -44.71 -7.73
CA ARG A 17 -19.64 -44.17 -6.69
C ARG A 17 -19.71 -42.64 -6.75
N LEU A 18 -19.34 -42.07 -7.89
CA LEU A 18 -19.56 -40.64 -8.15
C LEU A 18 -21.07 -40.45 -8.35
N CYS A 19 -21.67 -39.58 -7.54
CA CYS A 19 -23.06 -39.19 -7.73
C CYS A 19 -23.13 -38.27 -8.96
N PRO A 20 -23.95 -38.59 -9.99
CA PRO A 20 -24.07 -37.78 -11.18
C PRO A 20 -24.51 -36.33 -10.90
N ASN A 21 -25.30 -36.13 -9.83
CA ASN A 21 -25.86 -34.83 -9.47
C ASN A 21 -24.97 -34.02 -8.52
N MET A 22 -23.95 -34.65 -7.91
CA MET A 22 -23.05 -33.94 -6.98
C MET A 22 -22.25 -32.83 -7.67
N ALA A 23 -21.97 -32.97 -8.96
CA ALA A 23 -21.32 -31.89 -9.73
C ALA A 23 -22.25 -30.70 -10.00
N VAL A 24 -23.57 -30.93 -10.04
CA VAL A 24 -24.58 -29.88 -10.20
C VAL A 24 -24.77 -29.15 -8.88
N GLU A 25 -24.96 -29.90 -7.79
CA GLU A 25 -25.06 -29.33 -6.43
C GLU A 25 -23.81 -28.53 -6.05
N GLN A 26 -22.61 -29.02 -6.38
CA GLN A 26 -21.36 -28.29 -6.12
C GLN A 26 -21.22 -27.00 -6.95
N ALA A 27 -21.79 -26.95 -8.14
CA ALA A 27 -21.80 -25.73 -8.95
C ALA A 27 -22.77 -24.69 -8.35
N GLU A 28 -23.92 -25.13 -7.85
CA GLU A 28 -24.92 -24.25 -7.22
C GLU A 28 -24.45 -23.74 -5.84
N ASP A 29 -23.73 -24.55 -5.05
CA ASP A 29 -23.21 -24.18 -3.71
C ASP A 29 -22.02 -23.19 -3.78
N SER A 30 -21.20 -23.26 -4.84
CA SER A 30 -20.07 -22.33 -5.04
C SER A 30 -20.49 -20.89 -5.37
N GLU A 31 -21.72 -20.66 -5.85
CA GLU A 31 -22.14 -19.32 -6.27
C GLU A 31 -22.75 -18.47 -5.14
N LEU A 32 -23.22 -19.08 -4.05
CA LEU A 32 -24.03 -18.38 -3.04
C LEU A 32 -23.21 -17.78 -1.87
N ASP A 33 -22.08 -18.36 -1.50
CA ASP A 33 -21.32 -17.95 -0.29
C ASP A 33 -20.10 -17.05 -0.61
N GLU A 34 -19.68 -17.01 -1.88
CA GLU A 34 -18.48 -16.24 -2.28
C GLU A 34 -18.78 -14.74 -2.48
N GLU A 35 -19.98 -14.38 -2.93
CA GLU A 35 -20.29 -12.98 -3.27
C GLU A 35 -20.52 -12.11 -2.03
N GLU A 36 -21.25 -12.63 -1.02
CA GLU A 36 -21.56 -11.89 0.22
C GLU A 36 -20.31 -11.74 1.12
N ASP A 37 -19.47 -12.76 1.26
CA ASP A 37 -18.21 -12.67 2.02
C ASP A 37 -17.18 -11.78 1.30
N TYR A 38 -17.15 -11.80 -0.04
CA TYR A 38 -16.32 -10.89 -0.83
C TYR A 38 -16.75 -9.43 -0.66
N GLN A 39 -18.04 -9.13 -0.69
CA GLN A 39 -18.55 -7.77 -0.46
C GLN A 39 -18.27 -7.32 0.97
N GLN A 40 -18.46 -8.18 1.97
CA GLN A 40 -18.21 -7.84 3.37
C GLN A 40 -16.71 -7.62 3.66
N THR A 41 -15.82 -8.35 3.00
CA THR A 41 -14.36 -8.14 3.12
C THR A 41 -13.86 -6.97 2.28
N ALA A 42 -14.44 -6.71 1.11
CA ALA A 42 -14.11 -5.56 0.27
C ALA A 42 -14.54 -4.23 0.91
N ASP A 43 -15.74 -4.17 1.48
CA ASP A 43 -16.25 -2.99 2.17
C ASP A 43 -15.43 -2.68 3.43
N LYS A 44 -15.11 -3.69 4.25
CA LYS A 44 -14.23 -3.50 5.42
C LYS A 44 -12.84 -2.96 5.02
N ARG A 45 -12.29 -3.38 3.88
CA ARG A 45 -11.01 -2.86 3.34
C ARG A 45 -11.12 -1.43 2.79
N GLN A 46 -12.29 -1.01 2.29
CA GLN A 46 -12.53 0.36 1.85
C GLN A 46 -12.76 1.34 3.01
N PHE A 47 -13.25 0.86 4.17
CA PHE A 47 -13.49 1.68 5.36
C PHE A 47 -12.27 1.85 6.28
N ASP A 48 -11.23 1.03 6.14
CA ASP A 48 -9.85 1.40 6.51
C ASP A 48 -9.32 2.42 5.49
N LYS A 49 -10.08 3.51 5.33
CA LYS A 49 -9.65 4.70 4.62
C LYS A 49 -8.35 5.07 5.27
N ILE A 50 -7.27 4.88 4.52
CA ILE A 50 -5.95 5.44 4.75
C ILE A 50 -6.20 6.87 5.21
N ASP A 51 -6.16 7.08 6.52
CA ASP A 51 -6.47 8.36 7.13
C ASP A 51 -5.50 9.37 6.53
N ASP A 52 -5.99 10.57 6.19
CA ASP A 52 -5.17 11.61 5.56
C ASP A 52 -3.92 11.94 6.43
N ALA A 53 -3.96 11.57 7.72
CA ALA A 53 -2.85 11.64 8.67
C ALA A 53 -2.19 10.28 8.97
N LEU A 54 -1.95 9.42 7.97
CA LEU A 54 -1.08 8.27 8.20
C LEU A 54 0.30 8.74 8.66
N PRO A 55 0.84 8.22 9.77
CA PRO A 55 2.15 8.59 10.27
C PRO A 55 3.23 8.06 9.32
N VAL A 56 3.60 8.90 8.36
CA VAL A 56 4.74 8.70 7.47
C VAL A 56 6.00 8.55 8.32
N LYS A 57 6.81 7.52 8.04
CA LYS A 57 8.18 7.55 8.56
C LYS A 57 8.88 8.68 7.85
N VAL A 58 9.25 9.71 8.60
CA VAL A 58 10.37 10.54 8.16
C VAL A 58 11.56 9.59 8.19
N THR A 59 11.90 9.00 7.04
CA THR A 59 12.97 8.02 6.92
C THR A 59 14.27 8.64 7.40
N GLY A 60 14.59 8.37 8.66
CA GLY A 60 15.92 8.40 9.24
C GLY A 60 16.54 9.77 9.40
N ALA A 61 17.01 10.03 10.61
CA ALA A 61 17.99 11.04 11.01
C ALA A 61 19.38 10.93 10.31
N ASN A 62 19.44 10.38 9.10
CA ASN A 62 20.63 10.41 8.26
C ASN A 62 20.41 11.52 7.24
N CYS A 63 20.90 12.71 7.58
CA CYS A 63 20.78 13.94 6.81
C CYS A 63 21.14 13.73 5.33
N LYS A 64 20.13 13.44 4.52
CA LYS A 64 20.20 13.56 3.07
C LYS A 64 20.57 15.01 2.79
N LYS A 65 21.59 15.25 1.98
CA LYS A 65 21.98 16.62 1.66
C LYS A 65 20.86 17.22 0.80
N ILE A 66 20.12 18.17 1.38
CA ILE A 66 19.03 18.88 0.71
C ILE A 66 19.60 20.19 0.16
N ASN A 67 19.71 20.28 -1.15
CA ASN A 67 20.13 21.48 -1.86
C ASN A 67 18.91 22.09 -2.56
N TRP A 68 18.56 23.34 -2.23
CA TRP A 68 17.48 24.03 -2.92
C TRP A 68 18.01 24.59 -4.25
N ILE A 69 17.30 24.30 -5.35
CA ILE A 69 17.71 24.72 -6.69
C ILE A 69 16.79 25.85 -7.17
N GLY A 70 17.40 26.97 -7.58
CA GLY A 70 16.70 28.10 -8.14
C GLY A 70 16.30 29.16 -7.11
N GLU A 71 15.52 30.14 -7.58
CA GLU A 71 15.08 31.27 -6.77
C GLU A 71 13.81 30.92 -5.97
N PRO A 72 13.63 31.53 -4.77
CA PRO A 72 12.43 31.32 -3.99
C PRO A 72 11.20 31.88 -4.73
N VAL A 73 10.18 31.05 -4.90
CA VAL A 73 8.94 31.40 -5.60
C VAL A 73 8.10 32.35 -4.75
N LYS A 74 8.08 32.10 -3.45
CA LYS A 74 7.32 32.88 -2.47
C LYS A 74 8.02 32.86 -1.12
N VAL A 75 8.07 34.02 -0.48
CA VAL A 75 8.55 34.18 0.89
C VAL A 75 7.36 34.59 1.74
N ASP A 76 6.90 33.69 2.60
CA ASP A 76 5.97 34.00 3.68
C ASP A 76 6.75 34.28 4.98
N ALA A 77 6.08 34.80 6.02
CA ALA A 77 6.73 35.20 7.27
C ALA A 77 7.53 34.07 7.97
N THR A 78 7.16 32.81 7.72
CA THR A 78 7.78 31.64 8.38
C THR A 78 8.35 30.62 7.38
N LYS A 79 8.03 30.73 6.09
CA LYS A 79 8.31 29.69 5.08
C LYS A 79 8.81 30.32 3.79
N VAL A 80 9.85 29.72 3.22
CA VAL A 80 10.38 30.07 1.90
C VAL A 80 10.08 28.91 0.95
N TYR A 81 9.27 29.15 -0.08
CA TYR A 81 8.84 28.13 -1.04
C TYR A 81 9.78 28.06 -2.24
N TYR A 82 10.00 26.85 -2.71
CA TYR A 82 10.85 26.56 -3.87
C TYR A 82 10.13 25.63 -4.84
N GLU A 83 10.46 25.73 -6.12
CA GLU A 83 9.95 24.86 -7.18
C GLU A 83 10.74 23.56 -7.33
N ARG A 84 12.03 23.59 -6.96
CA ARG A 84 12.97 22.48 -7.21
C ARG A 84 13.90 22.27 -6.02
N VAL A 85 14.20 21.00 -5.76
CA VAL A 85 15.13 20.58 -4.71
C VAL A 85 15.93 19.38 -5.19
N GLU A 86 17.20 19.32 -4.83
CA GLU A 86 18.05 18.15 -5.01
C GLU A 86 18.25 17.46 -3.66
N ILE A 87 17.97 16.15 -3.63
CA ILE A 87 18.11 15.29 -2.47
C ILE A 87 18.98 14.09 -2.88
N ASP A 88 20.15 13.94 -2.26
CA ASP A 88 21.12 12.86 -2.56
C ASP A 88 21.49 12.74 -4.05
N GLY A 89 21.53 13.87 -4.76
CA GLY A 89 21.82 13.92 -6.20
C GLY A 89 20.62 13.61 -7.11
N ALA A 90 19.43 13.40 -6.55
CA ALA A 90 18.18 13.32 -7.30
C ALA A 90 17.45 14.68 -7.27
N GLU A 91 17.21 15.25 -8.44
CA GLU A 91 16.41 16.47 -8.59
C GLU A 91 14.91 16.13 -8.55
N LEU A 92 14.16 16.83 -7.71
CA LEU A 92 12.71 16.75 -7.59
C LEU A 92 12.09 18.10 -7.95
N LYS A 93 10.98 18.06 -8.69
CA LYS A 93 10.20 19.23 -9.11
C LYS A 93 8.76 19.12 -8.61
N LEU A 94 8.05 20.24 -8.59
CA LEU A 94 6.61 20.23 -8.32
C LEU A 94 5.88 19.40 -9.40
N GLY A 95 4.97 18.53 -8.96
CA GLY A 95 4.22 17.62 -9.82
C GLY A 95 4.82 16.22 -9.95
N ASP A 96 6.07 16.01 -9.51
CA ASP A 96 6.69 14.69 -9.48
C ASP A 96 6.04 13.78 -8.44
N PHE A 97 6.18 12.46 -8.62
CA PHE A 97 5.68 11.45 -7.70
C PHE A 97 6.82 10.84 -6.89
N VAL A 98 6.60 10.71 -5.59
CA VAL A 98 7.55 10.13 -4.64
C VAL A 98 6.94 8.94 -3.94
N MET A 99 7.78 7.95 -3.65
CA MET A 99 7.41 6.81 -2.83
C MET A 99 7.74 7.10 -1.36
N VAL A 100 6.78 6.89 -0.48
CA VAL A 100 6.85 7.19 0.94
C VAL A 100 6.59 5.94 1.75
N GLU A 101 7.53 5.57 2.61
CA GLU A 101 7.38 4.46 3.52
C GLU A 101 6.66 4.87 4.81
N THR A 102 5.77 4.02 5.30
CA THR A 102 4.96 4.28 6.50
C THR A 102 5.61 3.73 7.77
N SER A 103 5.20 4.29 8.92
CA SER A 103 5.67 3.79 10.23
C SER A 103 5.23 2.39 10.56
N GLN A 104 4.09 2.00 10.01
CA GLN A 104 3.46 0.73 10.26
C GLN A 104 3.79 -0.26 9.14
N SER A 105 4.17 -1.49 9.51
CA SER A 105 4.51 -2.57 8.58
C SER A 105 3.30 -3.15 7.83
N ASN A 106 2.09 -2.89 8.32
CA ASN A 106 0.84 -3.35 7.70
C ASN A 106 0.36 -2.44 6.57
N ILE A 107 0.98 -1.26 6.40
CA ILE A 107 0.63 -0.32 5.35
C ILE A 107 1.72 -0.40 4.27
N PRO A 108 1.37 -0.62 3.00
CA PRO A 108 2.34 -0.64 1.91
C PRO A 108 2.91 0.77 1.67
N ALA A 109 4.03 0.83 0.94
CA ALA A 109 4.60 2.11 0.52
C ALA A 109 3.57 2.92 -0.28
N LEU A 110 3.44 4.19 0.06
CA LEU A 110 2.49 5.12 -0.57
C LEU A 110 3.17 5.86 -1.71
N VAL A 111 2.40 6.21 -2.74
CA VAL A 111 2.85 7.05 -3.83
C VAL A 111 2.13 8.38 -3.74
N SER A 112 2.89 9.46 -3.58
CA SER A 112 2.35 10.81 -3.37
C SER A 112 2.90 11.79 -4.39
N ARG A 113 2.07 12.75 -4.81
CA ARG A 113 2.48 13.84 -5.70
C ARG A 113 3.02 15.01 -4.90
N VAL A 114 4.19 15.51 -5.27
CA VAL A 114 4.74 16.72 -4.65
C VAL A 114 3.97 17.93 -5.14
N THR A 115 3.31 18.62 -4.21
CA THR A 115 2.48 19.80 -4.53
C THR A 115 3.17 21.09 -4.11
N TYR A 116 3.80 21.10 -2.94
CA TYR A 116 4.53 22.26 -2.42
C TYR A 116 5.79 21.80 -1.69
N MET A 117 6.87 22.55 -1.82
CA MET A 117 8.11 22.36 -1.07
C MET A 117 8.52 23.69 -0.44
N TRP A 118 8.94 23.67 0.81
CA TRP A 118 9.37 24.89 1.50
C TRP A 118 10.46 24.61 2.53
N LYS A 119 11.22 25.65 2.85
CA LYS A 119 12.14 25.71 3.98
C LYS A 119 11.52 26.57 5.07
N ASP A 120 11.35 26.02 6.27
CA ASP A 120 10.94 26.80 7.44
C ASP A 120 12.10 27.67 7.93
N ILE A 121 11.81 28.95 8.21
CA ILE A 121 12.80 29.94 8.65
C ILE A 121 13.13 29.73 10.14
N ASN A 122 12.13 29.34 10.93
CA ASN A 122 12.25 29.17 12.38
C ASN A 122 12.76 27.79 12.80
N ASN A 123 12.66 26.80 11.92
CA ASN A 123 13.06 25.44 12.21
C ASN A 123 14.47 25.22 11.65
N ASN A 124 15.46 25.86 12.25
CA ASN A 124 16.86 25.50 12.03
C ASN A 124 17.17 24.20 12.78
N LYS A 125 16.40 23.13 12.53
CA LYS A 125 16.87 21.77 12.78
C LYS A 125 17.77 21.39 11.61
N SER A 126 18.96 21.98 11.62
CA SER A 126 20.16 21.29 11.18
C SER A 126 20.19 19.96 11.92
N GLY A 127 19.85 18.88 11.22
CA GLY A 127 20.23 17.53 11.64
C GLY A 127 21.72 17.35 11.48
#